data_AF-N0B4X1-F1
#
_entry.id   AF-N0B4X1-F1
#
_cell.length_a   1.000
_cell.length_b   1.000
_cell.length_c   1.000
_cell.angle_alpha   90.00
_cell.angle_beta   90.00
_cell.angle_gamma   90.00
#
_symmetry.space_group_name_H-M   'P 1'
#
loop_
_entity.id
_entity.type
_entity.pdbx_description
1 polymer ?
#
loop_
_entity_poly.entity_id
_entity_poly.type
_entity_poly.pdbx_seq_one_letter_code
_entity_poly.pdbx_strand_id
1 'polypeptide(L)'
;MTRLFKGALLLMATVLLLSACSGNAKEEQKATNDKVVKMFNSTPKKANNKNKDIRFYLPFGFEIKEKSANNILLKNGSKKYILFYNPNETTVSKVVYNATIGINEKFEYKKTYKKDDQFGFLLIRKLDKNLQEVTVGIGGVKITTETKTKSMKSDAETMMQIVKSVKIVEKTNKK
;
A
#
# COMPACT_ATOMS: atom_id res chain seq x y z
N MET A 1 -42.99 34.11 14.94
CA MET A 1 -42.77 32.98 14.00
C MET A 1 -41.52 33.13 13.13
N THR A 2 -41.19 34.31 12.59
CA THR A 2 -40.05 34.51 11.66
C THR A 2 -38.66 34.30 12.26
N ARG A 3 -38.43 34.58 13.55
CA ARG A 3 -37.13 34.36 14.21
C ARG A 3 -36.82 32.86 14.45
N LEU A 4 -37.83 32.07 14.79
CA LEU A 4 -37.70 30.61 14.97
C LEU A 4 -37.43 29.91 13.63
N PHE A 5 -38.08 30.34 12.55
CA PHE A 5 -37.81 29.83 11.19
C PHE A 5 -36.40 30.17 10.70
N LYS A 6 -35.89 31.37 10.96
CA LYS A 6 -34.51 31.75 10.62
C LYS A 6 -33.48 30.94 11.41
N GLY A 7 -33.74 30.69 12.70
CA GLY A 7 -32.91 29.83 13.54
C GLY A 7 -32.88 28.38 13.06
N ALA A 8 -34.04 27.81 12.75
CA ALA A 8 -34.17 26.45 12.22
C ALA A 8 -33.46 26.30 10.85
N LEU A 9 -33.56 27.29 9.97
CA LEU A 9 -32.91 27.28 8.66
C LEU A 9 -31.37 27.34 8.79
N LEU A 10 -30.85 28.15 9.72
CA LEU A 10 -29.42 28.22 10.00
C LEU A 10 -28.89 26.91 10.60
N LEU A 11 -29.65 26.30 11.51
CA LEU A 11 -29.31 25.03 12.14
C LEU A 11 -29.32 23.89 11.10
N MET A 12 -30.31 23.87 10.21
CA MET A 12 -30.38 22.91 9.11
C MET A 12 -29.23 23.09 8.10
N ALA A 13 -28.85 24.34 7.79
CA ALA A 13 -27.68 24.61 6.96
C ALA A 13 -26.37 24.12 7.61
N THR A 14 -26.20 24.29 8.92
CA THR A 14 -25.03 23.77 9.63
C THR A 14 -24.98 22.24 9.69
N VAL A 15 -26.13 21.57 9.84
CA VAL A 15 -26.22 20.09 9.81
C VAL A 15 -25.89 19.54 8.42
N LEU A 16 -26.32 20.21 7.36
CA LEU A 16 -25.99 19.82 5.98
C LEU A 16 -24.48 19.96 5.70
N LEU A 17 -23.82 21.00 6.23
CA LEU A 17 -22.37 21.22 6.07
C LEU A 17 -21.52 20.20 6.85
N LEU A 18 -22.06 19.56 7.90
CA LEU A 18 -21.33 18.56 8.70
C LEU A 18 -21.25 17.18 8.03
N SER A 19 -22.08 16.90 7.02
CA SER A 19 -22.05 15.62 6.29
C SER A 19 -20.90 15.51 5.27
N ALA A 20 -20.21 16.63 4.97
CA ALA A 20 -19.09 16.68 4.02
C ALA A 20 -17.74 16.22 4.60
N CYS A 21 -17.63 15.97 5.91
CA CYS A 21 -16.36 15.68 6.57
C CYS A 21 -15.97 14.18 6.54
N SER A 22 -16.84 13.30 6.03
CA SER A 22 -16.46 11.92 5.68
C SER A 22 -15.92 11.87 4.26
N GLY A 23 -14.73 12.45 4.04
CA GLY A 23 -13.96 12.26 2.81
C GLY A 23 -14.04 10.80 2.40
N ASN A 24 -14.66 10.57 1.23
CA ASN A 24 -15.28 9.31 0.86
C ASN A 24 -14.19 8.23 0.77
N ALA A 25 -14.17 7.26 1.69
CA ALA A 25 -13.14 6.21 1.71
C ALA A 25 -13.01 5.51 0.34
N LYS A 26 -14.10 5.39 -0.42
CA LYS A 26 -14.10 4.85 -1.79
C LYS A 26 -13.36 5.75 -2.78
N GLU A 27 -13.48 7.05 -2.64
CA GLU A 27 -12.75 8.03 -3.46
C GLU A 27 -11.25 7.98 -3.18
N GLU A 28 -10.85 7.91 -1.90
CA GLU A 28 -9.45 7.72 -1.52
C GLU A 28 -8.90 6.37 -2.00
N GLN A 29 -9.69 5.29 -1.96
CA GLN A 29 -9.33 4.00 -2.53
C GLN A 29 -9.08 4.10 -4.05
N LYS A 30 -9.94 4.81 -4.79
CA LYS A 30 -9.76 5.04 -6.23
C LYS A 30 -8.51 5.88 -6.51
N ALA A 31 -8.33 7.00 -5.81
CA ALA A 31 -7.16 7.86 -5.97
C ALA A 31 -5.86 7.13 -5.64
N THR A 32 -5.89 6.26 -4.62
CA THR A 32 -4.79 5.36 -4.26
C THR A 32 -4.48 4.38 -5.39
N ASN A 33 -5.49 3.72 -5.94
CA ASN A 33 -5.33 2.83 -7.10
C ASN A 33 -4.69 3.54 -8.29
N ASP A 34 -5.14 4.74 -8.63
CA ASP A 34 -4.63 5.50 -9.77
C ASP A 34 -3.12 5.80 -9.61
N LYS A 35 -2.69 6.12 -8.37
CA LYS A 35 -1.26 6.26 -8.04
C LYS A 35 -0.49 4.94 -8.12
N VAL A 36 -1.04 3.87 -7.58
CA VAL A 36 -0.40 2.54 -7.62
C VAL A 36 -0.23 2.07 -9.06
N VAL A 37 -1.23 2.22 -9.93
CA VAL A 37 -1.15 1.89 -11.35
C VAL A 37 -0.05 2.69 -12.04
N LYS A 38 0.02 4.01 -11.78
CA LYS A 38 1.08 4.86 -12.32
C LYS A 38 2.46 4.36 -11.92
N MET A 39 2.66 4.02 -10.65
CA MET A 39 3.95 3.52 -10.15
C MET A 39 4.28 2.11 -10.66
N PHE A 40 3.30 1.22 -10.72
CA PHE A 40 3.45 -0.13 -11.29
C PHE A 40 3.94 -0.07 -12.73
N ASN A 41 3.44 0.89 -13.52
CA ASN A 41 3.80 1.09 -14.92
C ASN A 41 5.12 1.85 -15.13
N SER A 42 5.70 2.41 -14.08
CA SER A 42 6.93 3.22 -14.14
C SER A 42 8.21 2.39 -14.19
N THR A 43 9.31 3.03 -14.58
CA THR A 43 10.66 2.45 -14.49
C THR A 43 11.08 2.28 -13.02
N PRO A 44 11.63 1.11 -12.62
CA PRO A 44 12.08 0.89 -11.25
C PRO A 44 13.18 1.88 -10.85
N LYS A 45 13.11 2.38 -9.61
CA LYS A 45 14.19 3.17 -9.01
C LYS A 45 15.45 2.30 -8.82
N LYS A 46 16.63 2.93 -8.93
CA LYS A 46 17.91 2.25 -8.69
C LYS A 46 17.99 1.82 -7.23
N ALA A 47 18.34 0.55 -7.00
CA ALA A 47 18.52 0.03 -5.66
C ALA A 47 19.67 0.76 -4.94
N ASN A 48 19.43 1.10 -3.66
CA ASN A 48 20.41 1.71 -2.75
C ASN A 48 20.59 0.88 -1.48
N ASN A 49 19.84 -0.22 -1.33
CA ASN A 49 19.90 -1.13 -0.20
C ASN A 49 19.92 -2.59 -0.68
N LYS A 50 20.46 -3.47 0.17
CA LYS A 50 20.52 -4.91 -0.10
C LYS A 50 20.53 -5.75 1.17
N ASN A 51 20.18 -7.01 1.02
CA ASN A 51 20.52 -8.09 1.95
C ASN A 51 21.08 -9.28 1.15
N LYS A 52 21.11 -10.48 1.73
CA LYS A 52 21.63 -11.69 1.08
C LYS A 52 20.79 -12.16 -0.12
N ASP A 53 19.49 -11.87 -0.14
CA ASP A 53 18.54 -12.43 -1.11
C ASP A 53 18.03 -11.39 -2.11
N ILE A 54 18.01 -10.10 -1.75
CA ILE A 54 17.42 -9.04 -2.58
C ILE A 54 18.22 -7.72 -2.56
N ARG A 55 18.08 -6.96 -3.65
CA ARG A 55 18.44 -5.54 -3.76
C ARG A 55 17.16 -4.73 -3.97
N PHE A 56 17.08 -3.55 -3.36
CA PHE A 56 15.90 -2.69 -3.44
C PHE A 56 16.24 -1.22 -3.21
N TYR A 57 15.35 -0.34 -3.66
CA TYR A 57 15.35 1.08 -3.38
C TYR A 57 14.60 1.33 -2.07
N LEU A 58 15.22 2.12 -1.19
CA LEU A 58 14.63 2.64 0.03
C LEU A 58 14.61 4.17 -0.06
N PRO A 59 13.41 4.80 -0.04
CA PRO A 59 13.27 6.25 -0.04
C PRO A 59 13.95 6.92 1.15
N PHE A 60 14.29 8.20 1.00
CA PHE A 60 14.78 9.00 2.11
C PHE A 60 13.78 9.03 3.28
N GLY A 61 14.29 9.00 4.51
CA GLY A 61 13.49 8.96 5.74
C GLY A 61 13.02 7.57 6.18
N PHE A 62 13.23 6.53 5.35
CA PHE A 62 12.98 5.16 5.77
C PHE A 62 14.21 4.56 6.46
N GLU A 63 13.95 3.85 7.55
CA GLU A 63 14.94 3.13 8.35
C GLU A 63 14.61 1.62 8.34
N ILE A 64 15.65 0.78 8.32
CA ILE A 64 15.49 -0.66 8.53
C ILE A 64 15.60 -0.95 10.02
N LYS A 65 14.58 -1.58 10.60
CA LYS A 65 14.56 -1.94 12.03
C LYS A 65 14.97 -3.39 12.26
N GLU A 66 14.52 -4.29 11.42
CA GLU A 66 14.79 -5.72 11.54
C GLU A 66 14.82 -6.37 10.16
N LYS A 67 15.67 -7.38 10.02
CA LYS A 67 15.71 -8.26 8.85
C LYS A 67 15.59 -9.69 9.35
N SER A 68 14.48 -10.36 9.03
CA SER A 68 14.34 -11.81 9.17
C SER A 68 14.45 -12.47 7.79
N ALA A 69 14.31 -13.80 7.71
CA ALA A 69 14.60 -14.56 6.50
C ALA A 69 13.88 -14.03 5.24
N ASN A 70 12.59 -13.71 5.34
CA ASN A 70 11.75 -13.25 4.22
C ASN A 70 11.01 -11.93 4.52
N ASN A 71 11.30 -11.28 5.65
CA ASN A 71 10.67 -10.02 6.04
C ASN A 71 11.72 -8.96 6.39
N ILE A 72 11.45 -7.73 5.99
CA ILE A 72 12.20 -6.54 6.38
C ILE A 72 11.22 -5.57 7.04
N LEU A 73 11.44 -5.29 8.32
CA LEU A 73 10.68 -4.29 9.05
C LEU A 73 11.28 -2.91 8.75
N LEU A 74 10.49 -2.05 8.12
CA LEU A 74 10.86 -0.69 7.79
C LEU A 74 10.08 0.30 8.67
N LYS A 75 10.66 1.47 8.91
CA LYS A 75 10.03 2.56 9.65
C LYS A 75 10.21 3.88 8.91
N ASN A 76 9.19 4.73 8.87
CA ASN A 76 9.29 6.12 8.44
C ASN A 76 8.49 6.99 9.43
N GLY A 77 9.16 7.82 10.21
CA GLY A 77 8.54 8.51 11.35
C GLY A 77 7.94 7.50 12.33
N SER A 78 6.66 7.61 12.66
CA SER A 78 5.96 6.64 13.54
C SER A 78 5.40 5.42 12.80
N LYS A 79 5.37 5.43 11.46
CA LYS A 79 4.76 4.36 10.65
C LYS A 79 5.71 3.19 10.49
N LYS A 80 5.16 1.97 10.54
CA LYS A 80 5.88 0.72 10.30
C LYS A 80 5.38 0.08 9.01
N TYR A 81 6.29 -0.55 8.27
CA TYR A 81 5.99 -1.26 7.04
C TYR A 81 6.67 -2.62 7.08
N ILE A 82 6.02 -3.65 6.56
CA ILE A 82 6.58 -4.99 6.46
C ILE A 82 6.78 -5.28 4.98
N LEU A 83 8.03 -5.28 4.53
CA LEU A 83 8.39 -5.73 3.19
C LEU A 83 8.66 -7.24 3.26
N PHE A 84 7.78 -8.01 2.63
CA PHE A 84 7.90 -9.45 2.48
C PHE A 84 8.39 -9.79 1.07
N TYR A 85 9.27 -10.78 0.95
CA TYR A 85 9.70 -11.35 -0.32
C TYR A 85 9.80 -12.86 -0.23
N ASN A 86 9.40 -13.56 -1.29
CA ASN A 86 9.68 -14.97 -1.49
C ASN A 86 10.69 -15.12 -2.64
N PRO A 87 11.95 -15.53 -2.38
CA PRO A 87 12.97 -15.64 -3.41
C PRO A 87 12.70 -16.76 -4.43
N ASN A 88 11.77 -17.68 -4.15
CA ASN A 88 11.39 -18.77 -5.04
C ASN A 88 10.29 -18.37 -6.03
N GLU A 89 9.81 -17.13 -5.99
CA GLU A 89 8.69 -16.65 -6.80
C GLU A 89 9.13 -15.59 -7.80
N THR A 90 8.63 -15.71 -9.02
CA THR A 90 8.91 -14.75 -10.09
C THR A 90 7.99 -13.54 -10.03
N THR A 91 8.24 -12.53 -10.87
CA THR A 91 7.40 -11.32 -10.98
C THR A 91 6.01 -11.59 -11.53
N VAL A 92 5.77 -12.72 -12.18
CA VAL A 92 4.44 -13.14 -12.68
C VAL A 92 3.64 -13.98 -11.68
N SER A 93 4.26 -14.37 -10.56
CA SER A 93 3.62 -15.25 -9.58
C SER A 93 2.40 -14.62 -8.93
N LYS A 94 1.38 -15.46 -8.67
CA LYS A 94 0.19 -15.08 -7.90
C LYS A 94 0.19 -15.65 -6.48
N VAL A 95 1.20 -16.42 -6.09
CA VAL A 95 1.22 -17.17 -4.82
C VAL A 95 1.06 -16.23 -3.63
N VAL A 96 1.83 -15.14 -3.59
CA VAL A 96 1.77 -14.17 -2.48
C VAL A 96 0.42 -13.45 -2.42
N TYR A 97 -0.16 -13.09 -3.57
CA TYR A 97 -1.49 -12.52 -3.63
C TYR A 97 -2.56 -13.49 -3.12
N ASN A 98 -2.58 -14.72 -3.65
CA ASN A 98 -3.52 -15.76 -3.27
C ASN A 98 -3.42 -16.10 -1.79
N ALA A 99 -2.20 -16.23 -1.26
CA ALA A 99 -1.98 -16.45 0.16
C ALA A 99 -2.49 -15.28 1.01
N THR A 100 -2.37 -14.03 0.54
CA THR A 100 -2.85 -12.86 1.28
C THR A 100 -4.38 -12.76 1.27
N ILE A 101 -5.04 -13.03 0.14
CA ILE A 101 -6.52 -12.99 0.06
C ILE A 101 -7.20 -14.26 0.59
N GLY A 102 -6.46 -15.36 0.75
CA GLY A 102 -6.95 -16.64 1.27
C GLY A 102 -7.02 -16.69 2.79
N ILE A 103 -6.42 -15.72 3.48
CA ILE A 103 -6.70 -15.47 4.91
C ILE A 103 -8.17 -15.04 4.98
N ASN A 104 -8.94 -15.52 5.97
CA ASN A 104 -10.38 -15.24 6.15
C ASN A 104 -10.70 -13.76 6.49
N GLU A 105 -9.93 -12.81 5.97
CA GLU A 105 -10.05 -11.37 6.18
C GLU A 105 -10.71 -10.70 4.97
N LYS A 106 -11.75 -9.90 5.22
CA LYS A 106 -12.48 -9.19 4.16
C LYS A 106 -11.73 -7.95 3.70
N PHE A 107 -11.17 -8.00 2.50
CA PHE A 107 -10.68 -6.83 1.77
C PHE A 107 -11.84 -6.10 1.09
N GLU A 108 -12.00 -4.81 1.42
CA GLU A 108 -13.03 -3.94 0.84
C GLU A 108 -12.64 -3.48 -0.58
N TYR A 109 -11.34 -3.40 -0.86
CA TYR A 109 -10.81 -3.02 -2.16
C TYR A 109 -9.73 -4.01 -2.60
N LYS A 110 -9.94 -4.61 -3.77
CA LYS A 110 -9.01 -5.56 -4.39
C LYS A 110 -8.81 -5.19 -5.85
N LYS A 111 -7.56 -4.95 -6.25
CA LYS A 111 -7.18 -4.73 -7.63
C LYS A 111 -5.95 -5.52 -7.98
N THR A 112 -5.92 -6.00 -9.21
CA THR A 112 -4.76 -6.66 -9.80
C THR A 112 -4.41 -5.97 -11.10
N TYR A 113 -3.14 -6.04 -11.46
CA TYR A 113 -2.57 -5.39 -12.62
C TYR A 113 -1.69 -6.39 -13.35
N LYS A 114 -1.65 -6.29 -14.67
CA LYS A 114 -0.71 -7.02 -15.51
C LYS A 114 -0.10 -6.06 -16.51
N LYS A 115 1.22 -6.11 -16.62
CA LYS A 115 1.98 -5.40 -17.64
C LYS A 115 3.27 -6.16 -17.85
N ASP A 116 3.60 -6.43 -19.10
CA ASP A 116 4.76 -7.23 -19.47
C ASP A 116 4.77 -8.55 -18.66
N ASP A 117 5.93 -9.02 -18.20
CA ASP A 117 6.08 -10.18 -17.32
C ASP A 117 5.92 -9.85 -15.84
N GLN A 118 4.90 -9.06 -15.48
CA GLN A 118 4.62 -8.68 -14.09
C GLN A 118 3.15 -8.81 -13.73
N PHE A 119 2.92 -9.42 -12.56
CA PHE A 119 1.63 -9.45 -11.89
C PHE A 119 1.69 -8.55 -10.66
N GLY A 120 0.93 -7.45 -10.66
CA GLY A 120 0.84 -6.50 -9.56
C GLY A 120 -0.51 -6.57 -8.84
N PHE A 121 -0.57 -6.08 -7.61
CA PHE A 121 -1.84 -5.98 -6.86
C PHE A 121 -1.85 -4.87 -5.82
N LEU A 122 -3.07 -4.43 -5.48
CA LEU A 122 -3.41 -3.52 -4.39
C LEU A 122 -4.58 -4.13 -3.61
N LEU A 123 -4.39 -4.24 -2.30
CA LEU A 123 -5.39 -4.70 -1.35
C LEU A 123 -5.55 -3.63 -0.27
N ILE A 124 -6.80 -3.30 0.07
CA ILE A 124 -7.12 -2.38 1.15
C ILE A 124 -8.22 -3.01 1.98
N ARG A 125 -8.01 -3.06 3.30
CA ARG A 125 -9.05 -3.41 4.27
C ARG A 125 -9.11 -2.34 5.35
N LYS A 126 -10.32 -2.11 5.84
CA LYS A 126 -10.56 -1.20 6.95
C LYS A 126 -10.24 -1.87 8.26
N LEU A 127 -9.47 -1.18 9.09
CA LEU A 127 -9.22 -1.55 10.48
C LEU A 127 -10.13 -0.77 11.43
N ASP A 128 -10.33 0.52 11.14
CA ASP A 128 -11.23 1.43 11.88
C ASP A 128 -11.74 2.55 10.95
N LYS A 129 -12.61 3.45 11.42
CA LYS A 129 -13.22 4.58 10.69
C LYS A 129 -12.21 5.33 9.81
N ASN A 130 -11.03 5.61 10.35
CA ASN A 130 -9.98 6.39 9.68
C ASN A 130 -8.66 5.64 9.53
N LEU A 131 -8.62 4.33 9.80
CA LEU A 131 -7.42 3.51 9.77
C LEU A 131 -7.62 2.34 8.80
N GLN A 132 -6.68 2.20 7.88
CA GLN A 132 -6.69 1.19 6.82
C GLN A 132 -5.43 0.35 6.91
N GLU A 133 -5.53 -0.93 6.60
CA GLU A 133 -4.37 -1.71 6.19
C GLU A 133 -4.28 -1.68 4.67
N VAL A 134 -3.10 -1.34 4.17
CA VAL A 134 -2.80 -1.26 2.74
C VAL A 134 -1.71 -2.27 2.43
N THR A 135 -1.93 -3.07 1.40
CA THR A 135 -0.91 -3.97 0.86
C THR A 135 -0.78 -3.73 -0.64
N VAL A 136 0.46 -3.58 -1.11
CA VAL A 136 0.78 -3.61 -2.55
C VAL A 136 1.83 -4.66 -2.81
N GLY A 137 1.82 -5.24 -4.01
CA GLY A 137 2.79 -6.26 -4.37
C GLY A 137 3.00 -6.43 -5.86
N ILE A 138 4.10 -7.10 -6.20
CA ILE A 138 4.46 -7.57 -7.53
C ILE A 138 5.03 -8.98 -7.38
N GLY A 139 4.40 -9.96 -8.02
CA GLY A 139 4.86 -11.35 -7.99
C GLY A 139 5.04 -11.89 -6.57
N GLY A 140 6.26 -12.38 -6.31
CA GLY A 140 6.73 -12.86 -5.00
C GLY A 140 6.95 -11.83 -3.91
N VAL A 141 6.70 -10.53 -4.13
CA VAL A 141 7.05 -9.45 -3.21
C VAL A 141 5.80 -8.65 -2.84
N LYS A 142 5.64 -8.34 -1.55
CA LYS A 142 4.62 -7.40 -1.07
C LYS A 142 5.16 -6.49 0.02
N ILE A 143 4.51 -5.35 0.20
CA ILE A 143 4.72 -4.51 1.36
C ILE A 143 3.37 -4.13 1.96
N THR A 144 3.28 -4.17 3.28
CA THR A 144 2.04 -3.90 4.04
C THR A 144 2.29 -2.83 5.11
N THR A 145 1.30 -1.97 5.35
CA THR A 145 1.31 -0.98 6.44
C THR A 145 -0.11 -0.67 6.92
N GLU A 146 -0.21 -0.18 8.15
CA GLU A 146 -1.40 0.48 8.65
C GLU A 146 -1.26 1.99 8.46
N THR A 147 -2.27 2.63 7.89
CA THR A 147 -2.23 4.06 7.59
C THR A 147 -3.58 4.73 7.72
N LYS A 148 -3.56 6.04 7.96
CA LYS A 148 -4.78 6.85 7.96
C LYS A 148 -5.37 6.89 6.55
N THR A 149 -6.70 6.88 6.41
CA THR A 149 -7.38 6.96 5.10
C THR A 149 -6.82 8.08 4.23
N LYS A 150 -6.59 9.27 4.80
CA LYS A 150 -6.03 10.44 4.11
C LYS A 150 -4.56 10.32 3.67
N SER A 151 -3.81 9.36 4.19
CA SER A 151 -2.39 9.12 3.88
C SER A 151 -2.16 7.90 3.00
N MET A 152 -3.22 7.11 2.77
CA MET A 152 -3.20 5.87 2.01
C MET A 152 -2.60 6.03 0.62
N LYS A 153 -3.00 7.08 -0.11
CA LYS A 153 -2.49 7.39 -1.44
C LYS A 153 -0.97 7.56 -1.48
N SER A 154 -0.42 8.38 -0.59
CA SER A 154 1.02 8.63 -0.53
C SER A 154 1.79 7.41 -0.07
N ASP A 155 1.27 6.68 0.92
CA ASP A 155 1.95 5.47 1.41
C ASP A 155 1.97 4.39 0.33
N ALA A 156 0.85 4.12 -0.35
CA ALA A 156 0.77 3.12 -1.42
C ALA A 156 1.68 3.47 -2.62
N GLU A 157 1.79 4.75 -2.97
CA GLU A 157 2.70 5.24 -4.02
C GLU A 157 4.16 4.91 -3.67
N THR A 158 4.60 5.25 -2.46
CA THR A 158 5.95 4.95 -1.97
C THR A 158 6.19 3.44 -1.83
N MET A 159 5.21 2.71 -1.32
CA MET A 159 5.25 1.26 -1.19
C MET A 159 5.42 0.57 -2.55
N MET A 160 4.69 1.01 -3.58
CA MET A 160 4.83 0.46 -4.93
C MET A 160 6.20 0.81 -5.54
N GLN A 161 6.77 1.98 -5.24
CA GLN A 161 8.15 2.31 -5.64
C GLN A 161 9.17 1.34 -5.05
N ILE A 162 9.02 1.00 -3.77
CA ILE A 162 9.89 0.03 -3.09
C ILE A 162 9.74 -1.34 -3.76
N VAL A 163 8.52 -1.87 -3.85
CA VAL A 163 8.25 -3.20 -4.43
C VAL A 163 8.75 -3.31 -5.87
N LYS A 164 8.48 -2.30 -6.71
CA LYS A 164 8.91 -2.28 -8.12
C LYS A 164 10.43 -2.35 -8.28
N SER A 165 11.19 -1.87 -7.29
CA SER A 165 12.65 -1.86 -7.33
C SER A 165 13.31 -3.18 -6.88
N VAL A 166 12.54 -4.09 -6.27
CA VAL A 166 13.08 -5.34 -5.73
C VAL A 166 13.59 -6.23 -6.85
N LYS A 167 14.84 -6.71 -6.69
CA LYS A 167 15.46 -7.72 -7.54
C LYS A 167 16.07 -8.80 -6.67
N ILE A 168 15.78 -10.07 -6.98
CA ILE A 168 16.44 -11.21 -6.33
C ILE A 168 17.92 -11.18 -6.69
N VAL A 169 18.78 -11.40 -5.71
CA VAL A 169 20.21 -11.62 -5.88
C VAL A 169 20.39 -13.10 -6.18
N GLU A 170 20.84 -13.44 -7.38
CA GLU A 170 21.18 -14.81 -7.69
C GLU A 170 22.29 -15.30 -6.76
N LYS A 171 22.05 -16.43 -6.11
CA LYS A 171 23.10 -17.10 -5.33
C LYS A 171 24.13 -17.61 -6.32
N THR A 172 25.30 -16.99 -6.35
CA THR A 172 26.45 -17.56 -7.04
C THR A 172 26.76 -18.86 -6.31
N ASN A 173 26.41 -20.00 -6.90
CA ASN A 173 26.94 -21.29 -6.47
C ASN A 173 28.45 -21.21 -6.66
N LYS A 174 29.19 -20.87 -5.59
CA LYS A 174 30.61 -21.17 -5.55
C LYS A 174 30.70 -22.69 -5.62
N LYS A 175 31.10 -23.19 -6.80
CA LYS A 175 31.61 -24.54 -6.98
C LYS A 175 32.75 -24.79 -6.00
#